data_AF-A0A930SW12-F1
#
_entry.id   AF-A0A930SW12-F1
#
_cell.length_a   1.000
_cell.length_b   1.000
_cell.length_c   1.000
_cell.angle_alpha   90.00
_cell.angle_beta   90.00
_cell.angle_gamma   90.00
#
_symmetry.space_group_name_H-M   'P 1'
#
loop_
_entity.id
_entity.type
_entity.pdbx_description
1 polymer ?
#
loop_
_entity_poly.entity_id
_entity_poly.type
_entity_poly.pdbx_seq_one_letter_code
_entity_poly.pdbx_strand_id
1 'polypeptide(L)'
;MNKRSLCFSALVFMLTTASAAQAMDHYRLSLPELESSIRLLQNYAALNRGMSMTDLNRFQTAEGFLKERQADQALTLCLSLRESYPEHVELAFLTADAWLATEKPEEALLVLESLESQLADKPVSVSDRLTLVYKQAQAYLQQNEPVHALKVFQAAELQPQNMSVLDQERFHMIMADLLFANQNYLGSYQQLQAVMRLPLVSDRGHIAINKIKPRLAALMHKQAKEAQFTRDYFAAETAAREAIRLDPNPIEYVHTLNSARQNMNREMQARFQRALPAIKNAMLNMRYALEIEDYPMLNREYMRFKSDRDTAFVLDENHRPYLPRQMYTVVEQVEKTLQAEGYQL
;
A
#
# COMPACT_ATOMS: atom_id res chain seq x y z
N MET A 1 -40.07 -18.05 -28.80
CA MET A 1 -38.68 -17.68 -28.42
C MET A 1 -37.73 -18.73 -28.93
N ASN A 2 -36.69 -18.32 -29.68
CA ASN A 2 -35.79 -19.23 -30.38
C ASN A 2 -34.76 -19.81 -29.39
N LYS A 3 -34.51 -21.13 -29.38
CA LYS A 3 -33.60 -21.80 -28.41
C LYS A 3 -32.19 -21.17 -28.35
N ARG A 4 -31.74 -20.55 -29.45
CA ARG A 4 -30.47 -19.82 -29.51
C ARG A 4 -30.43 -18.55 -28.64
N SER A 5 -31.57 -17.86 -28.49
CA SER A 5 -31.66 -16.66 -27.66
C SER A 5 -31.53 -16.99 -26.17
N LEU A 6 -32.09 -18.12 -25.73
CA LEU A 6 -32.00 -18.59 -24.33
C LEU A 6 -30.59 -19.04 -23.96
N CYS A 7 -29.90 -19.76 -24.87
CA CYS A 7 -28.50 -20.13 -24.66
C CYS A 7 -27.58 -18.90 -24.61
N PHE A 8 -27.86 -17.86 -25.40
CA PHE A 8 -27.04 -16.64 -25.43
C PHE A 8 -27.20 -15.84 -24.13
N SER A 9 -28.43 -15.66 -23.62
CA SER A 9 -28.67 -15.01 -22.33
C SER A 9 -28.09 -15.80 -21.14
N ALA A 10 -28.10 -17.13 -21.20
CA ALA A 10 -27.47 -17.96 -20.17
C ALA A 10 -25.93 -17.87 -20.20
N LEU A 11 -25.34 -17.78 -21.40
CA LEU A 11 -23.89 -17.61 -21.57
C LEU A 11 -23.42 -16.23 -21.07
N VAL A 12 -24.19 -15.17 -21.34
CA VAL A 12 -23.92 -13.81 -20.84
C VAL A 12 -23.96 -13.79 -19.30
N PHE A 13 -25.01 -14.37 -18.71
CA PHE A 13 -25.21 -14.39 -17.25
C PHE A 13 -24.12 -15.20 -16.51
N MET A 14 -23.63 -16.28 -17.13
CA MET A 14 -22.56 -17.11 -16.55
C MET A 14 -21.16 -16.55 -16.77
N LEU A 15 -20.88 -15.87 -17.90
CA LEU A 15 -19.57 -15.22 -18.11
C LEU A 15 -19.36 -13.98 -17.22
N THR A 16 -20.45 -13.36 -16.73
CA THR A 16 -20.36 -12.27 -15.75
C THR A 16 -20.16 -12.74 -14.31
N THR A 17 -20.34 -14.04 -14.02
CA THR A 17 -20.34 -14.58 -12.65
C THR A 17 -19.31 -15.70 -12.41
N ALA A 18 -18.90 -16.43 -13.44
CA ALA A 18 -17.91 -17.50 -13.35
C ALA A 18 -16.52 -17.03 -13.84
N SER A 19 -15.46 -17.55 -13.23
CA SER A 19 -14.10 -17.34 -13.74
C SER A 19 -13.95 -17.94 -15.14
N ALA A 20 -13.20 -17.28 -16.04
CA ALA A 20 -12.99 -17.75 -17.41
C ALA A 20 -12.48 -19.20 -17.47
N ALA A 21 -11.71 -19.63 -16.48
CA ALA A 21 -11.24 -21.01 -16.33
C ALA A 21 -12.38 -22.02 -16.09
N GLN A 22 -13.35 -21.70 -15.24
CA GLN A 22 -14.53 -22.56 -15.01
C GLN A 22 -15.43 -22.62 -16.25
N ALA A 23 -15.56 -21.51 -16.99
CA ALA A 23 -16.30 -21.51 -18.25
C ALA A 23 -15.60 -22.36 -19.32
N MET A 24 -14.26 -22.30 -19.43
CA MET A 24 -13.52 -23.16 -20.36
C MET A 24 -13.65 -24.65 -20.00
N ASP A 25 -13.52 -25.02 -18.72
CA ASP A 25 -13.67 -26.42 -18.30
C ASP A 25 -15.09 -26.94 -18.45
N HIS A 26 -16.10 -26.13 -18.12
CA HIS A 26 -17.50 -26.54 -18.17
C HIS A 26 -18.00 -26.66 -19.62
N TYR A 27 -17.48 -25.86 -20.55
CA TYR A 27 -17.94 -25.83 -21.95
C TYR A 27 -16.94 -26.42 -22.95
N ARG A 28 -15.74 -26.81 -22.51
CA ARG A 28 -14.64 -27.27 -23.36
C ARG A 28 -14.34 -26.30 -24.52
N LEU A 29 -14.52 -24.99 -24.28
CA LEU A 29 -14.22 -23.98 -25.27
C LEU A 29 -12.71 -23.88 -25.46
N SER A 30 -12.26 -23.89 -26.70
CA SER A 30 -10.88 -23.54 -27.02
C SER A 30 -10.64 -22.03 -26.80
N LEU A 31 -9.39 -21.63 -26.56
CA LEU A 31 -9.02 -20.22 -26.37
C LEU A 31 -9.55 -19.31 -27.51
N PRO A 32 -9.45 -19.69 -28.80
CA PRO A 32 -9.98 -18.89 -29.90
C PRO A 32 -11.51 -18.76 -29.89
N GLU A 33 -12.24 -19.80 -29.45
CA GLU A 33 -13.70 -19.77 -29.35
C GLU A 33 -14.15 -18.85 -28.22
N LEU A 34 -13.43 -18.86 -27.09
CA LEU A 34 -13.65 -17.94 -25.98
C LEU A 34 -13.41 -16.48 -26.41
N GLU A 35 -12.29 -16.20 -27.08
CA GLU A 35 -11.99 -14.87 -27.64
C GLU A 35 -13.08 -14.40 -28.61
N SER A 36 -13.55 -15.28 -29.50
CA SER A 36 -14.63 -14.97 -30.44
C SER A 36 -15.95 -14.65 -29.73
N SER A 37 -16.25 -15.36 -28.64
CA SER A 37 -17.47 -15.19 -27.84
C SER A 37 -17.42 -13.88 -27.04
N ILE A 38 -16.27 -13.56 -26.44
CA ILE A 38 -16.03 -12.28 -25.76
C ILE A 38 -16.19 -11.12 -26.75
N ARG A 39 -15.62 -11.25 -27.95
CA ARG A 39 -15.72 -10.22 -28.99
C ARG A 39 -17.17 -10.00 -29.45
N LEU A 40 -17.95 -11.07 -29.61
CA LEU A 40 -19.38 -10.98 -29.92
C LEU A 40 -20.17 -10.27 -28.82
N LEU A 41 -19.88 -10.55 -27.55
CA LEU A 41 -20.52 -9.90 -26.40
C LEU A 41 -20.16 -8.42 -26.30
N GLN A 42 -18.89 -8.07 -26.54
CA GLN A 42 -18.43 -6.68 -26.62
C GLN A 42 -19.12 -5.94 -27.76
N ASN A 43 -19.22 -6.57 -28.93
CA ASN A 43 -19.91 -5.97 -30.08
C ASN A 43 -21.40 -5.72 -29.77
N TYR A 44 -22.06 -6.67 -29.09
CA TYR A 44 -23.44 -6.52 -28.68
C TYR A 44 -23.64 -5.42 -27.61
N ALA A 45 -22.73 -5.33 -26.64
CA ALA A 45 -22.77 -4.28 -25.62
C ALA A 45 -22.53 -2.89 -26.21
N ALA A 46 -21.60 -2.75 -27.17
CA ALA A 46 -21.33 -1.48 -27.85
C ALA A 46 -22.48 -1.05 -28.78
N LEU A 47 -23.11 -2.00 -29.48
CA LEU A 47 -24.36 -1.76 -30.21
C LEU A 47 -25.47 -1.25 -29.28
N ASN A 48 -25.60 -1.83 -28.09
CA ASN A 48 -26.57 -1.39 -27.07
C ASN A 48 -26.27 0.02 -26.51
N ARG A 49 -25.05 0.54 -26.70
CA ARG A 49 -24.65 1.90 -26.31
C ARG A 49 -24.76 2.91 -27.45
N GLY A 50 -25.39 2.52 -28.57
CA GLY A 50 -25.74 3.42 -29.67
C GLY A 50 -24.67 3.59 -30.74
N MET A 51 -23.53 2.89 -30.66
CA MET A 51 -22.48 2.96 -31.68
C MET A 51 -22.82 2.10 -32.90
N SER A 52 -22.60 2.62 -34.11
CA SER A 52 -22.79 1.85 -35.35
C SER A 52 -21.74 0.72 -35.46
N MET A 53 -22.04 -0.37 -36.19
CA MET A 53 -21.03 -1.44 -36.42
C MET A 53 -19.75 -0.93 -37.08
N THR A 54 -19.87 0.04 -37.98
CA THR A 54 -18.73 0.66 -38.66
C THR A 54 -17.86 1.44 -37.67
N ASP A 55 -18.51 2.22 -36.79
CA ASP A 55 -17.80 3.01 -35.79
C ASP A 55 -17.22 2.17 -34.66
N LEU A 56 -17.88 1.06 -34.32
CA LEU A 56 -17.33 0.06 -33.41
C LEU A 56 -16.06 -0.58 -33.97
N ASN A 57 -16.04 -0.91 -35.26
CA ASN A 57 -14.82 -1.41 -35.90
C ASN A 57 -13.71 -0.36 -35.83
N ARG A 58 -14.02 0.92 -36.06
CA ARG A 58 -13.05 2.02 -35.92
C ARG A 58 -12.56 2.19 -34.48
N PHE A 59 -13.43 2.02 -33.50
CA PHE A 59 -13.07 2.01 -32.08
C PHE A 59 -12.07 0.87 -31.77
N GLN A 60 -12.37 -0.36 -32.21
CA GLN A 60 -11.45 -1.50 -32.07
C GLN A 60 -10.12 -1.29 -32.81
N THR A 61 -10.15 -0.64 -33.98
CA THR A 61 -8.93 -0.25 -34.71
C THR A 61 -8.11 0.74 -33.91
N ALA A 62 -8.73 1.74 -33.28
CA ALA A 62 -8.03 2.70 -32.41
C ALA A 62 -7.40 2.00 -31.19
N GLU A 63 -8.09 1.03 -30.57
CA GLU A 63 -7.50 0.19 -29.52
C GLU A 63 -6.28 -0.61 -30.02
N GLY A 64 -6.38 -1.16 -31.23
CA GLY A 64 -5.28 -1.85 -31.91
C GLY A 64 -4.07 -0.94 -32.10
N PHE A 65 -4.29 0.27 -32.62
CA PHE A 65 -3.23 1.27 -32.81
C PHE A 65 -2.53 1.64 -31.50
N LEU A 66 -3.24 1.79 -30.38
CA LEU A 66 -2.57 2.01 -29.09
C LEU A 66 -1.70 0.83 -28.65
N LYS A 67 -2.17 -0.40 -28.86
CA LYS A 67 -1.37 -1.61 -28.56
C LYS A 67 -0.10 -1.69 -29.42
N GLU A 68 -0.20 -1.24 -30.67
CA GLU A 68 0.91 -1.17 -31.63
C GLU A 68 1.78 0.10 -31.48
N ARG A 69 1.52 0.94 -30.46
CA ARG A 69 2.22 2.22 -30.19
C ARG A 69 2.07 3.26 -31.31
N GLN A 70 1.01 3.18 -32.12
CA GLN A 70 0.65 4.15 -33.15
C GLN A 70 -0.32 5.20 -32.58
N ALA A 71 0.15 5.96 -31.59
CA ALA A 71 -0.69 6.85 -30.78
C ALA A 71 -1.39 7.95 -31.60
N ASP A 72 -0.71 8.55 -32.58
CA ASP A 72 -1.29 9.61 -33.44
C ASP A 72 -2.47 9.10 -34.30
N GLN A 73 -2.37 7.86 -34.80
CA GLN A 73 -3.42 7.24 -35.61
C GLN A 73 -4.62 6.87 -34.74
N ALA A 74 -4.37 6.31 -33.56
CA ALA A 74 -5.40 6.05 -32.57
C ALA A 74 -6.14 7.34 -32.18
N LEU A 75 -5.39 8.41 -31.91
CA LEU A 75 -5.93 9.71 -31.53
C LEU A 75 -6.81 10.30 -32.63
N THR A 76 -6.36 10.28 -33.88
CA THR A 76 -7.14 10.78 -35.03
C THR A 76 -8.49 10.07 -35.14
N LEU A 77 -8.50 8.73 -35.00
CA LEU A 77 -9.74 7.96 -34.99
C LEU A 77 -10.61 8.30 -33.78
N CYS A 78 -10.04 8.38 -32.58
CA CYS A 78 -10.77 8.69 -31.36
C CYS A 78 -11.47 10.06 -31.45
N LEU A 79 -10.76 11.10 -31.90
CA LEU A 79 -11.33 12.45 -32.06
C LEU A 79 -12.52 12.44 -33.04
N SER A 80 -12.37 11.79 -34.20
CA SER A 80 -13.46 11.67 -35.17
C SER A 80 -14.67 10.89 -34.67
N LEU A 81 -14.47 9.90 -33.78
CA LEU A 81 -15.56 9.17 -33.15
C LEU A 81 -16.24 10.00 -32.05
N ARG A 82 -15.49 10.84 -31.34
CA ARG A 82 -16.02 11.69 -30.26
C ARG A 82 -16.97 12.76 -30.75
N GLU A 83 -16.84 13.21 -32.00
CA GLU A 83 -17.81 14.12 -32.63
C GLU A 83 -19.21 13.49 -32.70
N SER A 84 -19.28 12.20 -33.01
CA SER A 84 -20.54 11.44 -33.10
C SER A 84 -21.03 10.91 -31.74
N TYR A 85 -20.10 10.62 -30.82
CA TYR A 85 -20.37 9.93 -29.56
C TYR A 85 -19.74 10.64 -28.34
N PRO A 86 -20.13 11.90 -28.06
CA PRO A 86 -19.46 12.72 -27.04
C PRO A 86 -19.65 12.22 -25.59
N GLU A 87 -20.72 11.45 -25.33
CA GLU A 87 -21.07 10.89 -24.01
C GLU A 87 -20.59 9.43 -23.82
N HIS A 88 -19.88 8.85 -24.79
CA HIS A 88 -19.46 7.46 -24.70
C HIS A 88 -18.24 7.30 -23.79
N VAL A 89 -18.45 6.76 -22.59
CA VAL A 89 -17.45 6.66 -21.50
C VAL A 89 -16.16 5.95 -21.95
N GLU A 90 -16.25 4.76 -22.55
CA GLU A 90 -15.03 4.03 -22.97
C GLU A 90 -14.26 4.75 -24.07
N LEU A 91 -14.94 5.51 -24.94
CA LEU A 91 -14.29 6.28 -25.99
C LEU A 91 -13.55 7.48 -25.39
N ALA A 92 -14.12 8.14 -24.37
CA ALA A 92 -13.42 9.19 -23.64
C ALA A 92 -12.16 8.64 -22.94
N PHE A 93 -12.24 7.45 -22.31
CA PHE A 93 -11.08 6.78 -21.73
C PHE A 93 -10.01 6.40 -22.75
N LEU A 94 -10.41 5.92 -23.92
CA LEU A 94 -9.49 5.58 -25.02
C LEU A 94 -8.83 6.84 -25.61
N THR A 95 -9.60 7.91 -25.74
CA THR A 95 -9.10 9.22 -26.20
C THR A 95 -8.08 9.78 -25.23
N ALA A 96 -8.33 9.68 -23.92
CA ALA A 96 -7.37 10.09 -22.90
C ALA A 96 -6.08 9.25 -22.96
N ASP A 97 -6.17 7.92 -23.16
CA ASP A 97 -4.97 7.09 -23.35
C ASP A 97 -4.17 7.50 -24.59
N ALA A 98 -4.85 7.84 -25.69
CA ALA A 98 -4.19 8.31 -26.90
C ALA A 98 -3.46 9.65 -26.68
N TRP A 99 -4.07 10.60 -25.96
CA TRP A 99 -3.40 11.84 -25.57
C TRP A 99 -2.19 11.59 -24.66
N LEU A 100 -2.33 10.76 -23.63
CA LEU A 100 -1.21 10.37 -22.75
C LEU A 100 -0.08 9.67 -23.52
N ALA A 101 -0.40 8.86 -24.53
CA ALA A 101 0.59 8.19 -25.37
C ALA A 101 1.29 9.14 -26.37
N THR A 102 0.70 10.29 -26.67
CA THR A 102 1.31 11.37 -27.47
C THR A 102 2.02 12.43 -26.61
N GLU A 103 2.26 12.14 -25.32
CA GLU A 103 2.92 13.03 -24.36
C GLU A 103 2.19 14.36 -24.16
N LYS A 104 0.85 14.34 -24.25
CA LYS A 104 -0.04 15.49 -24.13
C LYS A 104 -1.02 15.33 -22.96
N PRO A 105 -0.52 15.41 -21.71
CA PRO A 105 -1.32 15.12 -20.52
C PRO A 105 -2.36 16.20 -20.20
N GLU A 106 -2.18 17.45 -20.64
CA GLU A 106 -3.15 18.54 -20.43
C GLU A 106 -4.44 18.27 -21.22
N GLU A 107 -4.31 17.87 -22.49
CA GLU A 107 -5.44 17.50 -23.34
C GLU A 107 -6.15 16.25 -22.84
N ALA A 108 -5.40 15.29 -22.28
CA ALA A 108 -5.98 14.14 -21.60
C ALA A 108 -6.84 14.55 -20.40
N LEU A 109 -6.35 15.49 -19.56
CA LEU A 109 -7.11 15.99 -18.42
C LEU A 109 -8.40 16.69 -18.85
N LEU A 110 -8.36 17.55 -19.88
CA LEU A 110 -9.56 18.21 -20.41
C LEU A 110 -10.64 17.19 -20.82
N VAL A 111 -10.24 16.09 -21.45
CA VAL A 111 -11.15 14.99 -21.81
C VAL A 111 -11.75 14.32 -20.57
N LEU A 112 -10.93 14.06 -19.55
CA LEU A 112 -11.35 13.37 -18.32
C LEU A 112 -12.21 14.26 -17.41
N GLU A 113 -11.93 15.56 -17.31
CA GLU A 113 -12.74 16.53 -16.55
C GLU A 113 -14.10 16.76 -17.21
N SER A 114 -14.14 16.82 -18.55
CA SER A 114 -15.38 16.84 -19.31
C SER A 114 -16.21 15.58 -19.03
N LEU A 115 -15.58 14.40 -19.02
CA LEU A 115 -16.26 13.15 -18.69
C LEU A 115 -16.75 13.14 -17.24
N GLU A 116 -15.94 13.59 -16.28
CA GLU A 116 -16.34 13.69 -14.87
C GLU A 116 -17.58 14.56 -14.68
N SER A 117 -17.64 15.70 -15.37
CA SER A 117 -18.81 16.60 -15.36
C SER A 117 -20.06 15.92 -15.92
N GLN A 118 -19.94 15.14 -17.00
CA GLN A 118 -21.06 14.38 -17.57
C GLN A 118 -21.54 13.24 -16.66
N LEU A 119 -20.64 12.70 -15.84
CA LEU A 119 -20.90 11.60 -14.94
C LEU A 119 -21.44 12.04 -13.57
N ALA A 120 -21.34 13.33 -13.22
CA ALA A 120 -21.77 13.85 -11.91
C ALA A 120 -23.24 13.53 -11.57
N ASP A 121 -24.12 13.53 -12.57
CA ASP A 121 -25.56 13.29 -12.41
C ASP A 121 -25.98 11.84 -12.73
N LYS A 122 -25.04 10.97 -13.11
CA LYS A 122 -25.33 9.60 -13.56
C LYS A 122 -24.76 8.59 -12.54
N PRO A 123 -25.46 7.46 -12.28
CA PRO A 123 -24.87 6.39 -11.47
C PRO A 123 -23.69 5.77 -12.22
N VAL A 124 -22.47 6.02 -11.74
CA VAL A 124 -21.23 5.50 -12.32
C VAL A 124 -20.86 4.18 -11.65
N SER A 125 -20.38 3.21 -12.43
CA SER A 125 -19.82 1.99 -11.84
C SER A 125 -18.54 2.30 -11.07
N VAL A 126 -18.27 1.56 -9.99
CA VAL A 126 -17.04 1.76 -9.20
C VAL A 126 -15.78 1.55 -10.05
N SER A 127 -15.83 0.63 -11.03
CA SER A 127 -14.72 0.37 -11.94
C SER A 127 -14.46 1.52 -12.92
N ASP A 128 -15.52 2.17 -13.42
CA ASP A 128 -15.38 3.38 -14.26
C ASP A 128 -14.82 4.55 -13.45
N ARG A 129 -15.31 4.76 -12.21
CA ARG A 129 -14.76 5.80 -11.32
C ARG A 129 -13.28 5.55 -11.01
N LEU A 130 -12.90 4.31 -10.70
CA LEU A 130 -11.50 3.93 -10.50
C LEU A 130 -10.66 4.19 -11.76
N THR A 131 -11.19 3.89 -12.95
CA THR A 131 -10.50 4.09 -14.23
C THR A 131 -10.31 5.57 -14.55
N LEU A 132 -11.33 6.40 -14.33
CA LEU A 132 -11.27 7.85 -14.49
C LEU A 132 -10.16 8.46 -13.63
N VAL A 133 -10.21 8.19 -12.33
CA VAL A 133 -9.31 8.76 -11.33
C VAL A 133 -7.87 8.29 -11.56
N TYR A 134 -7.69 7.03 -11.98
CA TYR A 134 -6.38 6.51 -12.38
C TYR A 134 -5.79 7.29 -13.55
N LYS A 135 -6.56 7.51 -14.62
CA LYS A 135 -6.08 8.22 -15.81
C LYS A 135 -5.77 9.68 -15.51
N GLN A 136 -6.57 10.34 -14.66
CA GLN A 136 -6.27 11.67 -14.16
C GLN A 136 -4.92 11.67 -13.42
N ALA A 137 -4.71 10.72 -12.50
CA ALA A 137 -3.46 10.57 -11.77
C ALA A 137 -2.26 10.28 -12.71
N GLN A 138 -2.44 9.47 -13.75
CA GLN A 138 -1.41 9.23 -14.77
C GLN A 138 -1.03 10.51 -15.53
N ALA A 139 -2.00 11.34 -15.89
CA ALA A 139 -1.76 12.62 -16.55
C ALA A 139 -0.90 13.54 -15.67
N TYR A 140 -1.24 13.67 -14.38
CA TYR A 140 -0.42 14.42 -13.41
C TYR A 140 0.99 13.83 -13.24
N LEU A 141 1.14 12.50 -13.25
CA LEU A 141 2.47 11.87 -13.20
C LEU A 141 3.32 12.22 -14.43
N GLN A 142 2.75 12.26 -15.64
CA GLN A 142 3.47 12.67 -16.85
C GLN A 142 3.90 14.15 -16.81
N GLN A 143 3.15 14.99 -16.10
CA GLN A 143 3.51 16.39 -15.84
C GLN A 143 4.55 16.54 -14.72
N ASN A 144 5.08 15.45 -14.17
CA ASN A 144 5.96 15.43 -12.99
C ASN A 144 5.31 16.01 -11.72
N GLU A 145 4.00 15.84 -11.56
CA GLU A 145 3.23 16.29 -10.38
C GLU A 145 2.69 15.12 -9.53
N PRO A 146 3.57 14.30 -8.91
CA PRO A 146 3.13 13.11 -8.17
C PRO A 146 2.26 13.44 -6.95
N VAL A 147 2.45 14.61 -6.33
CA VAL A 147 1.65 15.06 -5.18
C VAL A 147 0.21 15.34 -5.59
N HIS A 148 -0.01 15.99 -6.74
CA HIS A 148 -1.35 16.23 -7.27
C HIS A 148 -2.01 14.92 -7.70
N ALA A 149 -1.26 14.04 -8.38
CA ALA A 149 -1.74 12.71 -8.75
C ALA A 149 -2.29 11.92 -7.54
N LEU A 150 -1.55 11.93 -6.42
CA LEU A 150 -1.99 11.27 -5.18
C LEU A 150 -3.22 11.94 -4.55
N LYS A 151 -3.26 13.28 -4.52
CA LYS A 151 -4.42 14.03 -3.99
C LYS A 151 -5.69 13.73 -4.77
N VAL A 152 -5.63 13.72 -6.10
CA VAL A 152 -6.77 13.39 -6.96
C VAL A 152 -7.25 11.96 -6.69
N PHE A 153 -6.32 11.02 -6.55
CA PHE A 153 -6.67 9.64 -6.25
C PHE A 153 -7.33 9.46 -4.87
N GLN A 154 -6.87 10.19 -3.85
CA GLN A 154 -7.44 10.16 -2.50
C GLN A 154 -8.80 10.86 -2.41
N ALA A 155 -8.99 11.96 -3.15
CA ALA A 155 -10.23 12.74 -3.18
C ALA A 155 -11.42 11.96 -3.78
N ALA A 156 -11.17 10.85 -4.49
CA ALA A 156 -12.21 10.01 -5.05
C ALA A 156 -12.98 9.17 -4.01
N GLU A 157 -12.53 9.14 -2.74
CA GLU A 157 -13.16 8.43 -1.61
C GLU A 157 -13.53 6.96 -1.91
N LEU A 158 -12.74 6.34 -2.77
CA LEU A 158 -12.92 4.96 -3.20
C LEU A 158 -12.67 4.00 -2.02
N GLN A 159 -13.70 3.23 -1.65
CA GLN A 159 -13.63 2.23 -0.57
C GLN A 159 -13.34 0.84 -1.13
N PRO A 160 -12.12 0.28 -0.95
CA PRO A 160 -11.73 -1.00 -1.56
C PRO A 160 -12.62 -2.16 -1.13
N GLN A 161 -13.16 -2.14 0.10
CA GLN A 161 -14.01 -3.22 0.61
C GLN A 161 -15.29 -3.42 -0.21
N ASN A 162 -15.75 -2.40 -0.93
CA ASN A 162 -16.96 -2.43 -1.75
C ASN A 162 -16.69 -2.77 -3.23
N MET A 163 -15.44 -3.08 -3.57
CA MET A 163 -15.00 -3.34 -4.94
C MET A 163 -14.90 -4.83 -5.23
N SER A 164 -14.91 -5.21 -6.51
CA SER A 164 -14.53 -6.55 -6.95
C SER A 164 -13.08 -6.84 -6.55
N VAL A 165 -12.70 -8.11 -6.39
CA VAL A 165 -11.30 -8.48 -6.04
C VAL A 165 -10.30 -7.93 -7.06
N LEU A 166 -10.66 -7.93 -8.34
CA LEU A 166 -9.83 -7.37 -9.41
C LEU A 166 -9.67 -5.85 -9.29
N ASP A 167 -10.74 -5.14 -8.95
CA ASP A 167 -10.70 -3.70 -8.73
C ASP A 167 -9.95 -3.34 -7.43
N GLN A 168 -10.02 -4.18 -6.38
CA GLN A 168 -9.21 -4.03 -5.17
C GLN A 168 -7.72 -4.16 -5.47
N GLU A 169 -7.33 -5.21 -6.22
CA GLU A 169 -5.96 -5.39 -6.67
C GLU A 169 -5.50 -4.17 -7.47
N ARG A 170 -6.30 -3.75 -8.45
CA ARG A 170 -5.99 -2.58 -9.28
C ARG A 170 -5.86 -1.31 -8.44
N PHE A 171 -6.77 -1.07 -7.50
CA PHE A 171 -6.73 0.08 -6.59
C PHE A 171 -5.42 0.11 -5.78
N HIS A 172 -5.07 -1.00 -5.13
CA HIS A 172 -3.88 -1.07 -4.30
C HIS A 172 -2.59 -0.96 -5.12
N MET A 173 -2.56 -1.54 -6.33
CA MET A 173 -1.43 -1.39 -7.25
C MET A 173 -1.23 0.07 -7.69
N ILE A 174 -2.31 0.76 -8.07
CA ILE A 174 -2.25 2.17 -8.46
C ILE A 174 -1.79 3.03 -7.28
N MET A 175 -2.37 2.84 -6.10
CA MET A 175 -1.97 3.56 -4.90
C MET A 175 -0.50 3.31 -4.56
N ALA A 176 -0.02 2.07 -4.72
CA ALA A 176 1.39 1.73 -4.52
C ALA A 176 2.31 2.51 -5.47
N ASP A 177 1.96 2.59 -6.76
CA ASP A 177 2.74 3.33 -7.76
C ASP A 177 2.74 4.84 -7.48
N LEU A 178 1.60 5.41 -7.08
CA LEU A 178 1.50 6.83 -6.70
C LEU A 178 2.33 7.15 -5.45
N LEU A 179 2.24 6.32 -4.41
CA LEU A 179 3.06 6.48 -3.20
C LEU A 179 4.55 6.33 -3.50
N PHE A 180 4.90 5.41 -4.41
CA PHE A 180 6.27 5.24 -4.86
C PHE A 180 6.80 6.47 -5.60
N ALA A 181 6.02 7.05 -6.51
CA ALA A 181 6.37 8.28 -7.21
C ALA A 181 6.57 9.47 -6.25
N ASN A 182 5.83 9.48 -5.13
CA ASN A 182 5.99 10.45 -4.05
C ASN A 182 7.10 10.11 -3.04
N GLN A 183 7.96 9.13 -3.34
CA GLN A 183 9.04 8.64 -2.45
C GLN A 183 8.54 8.09 -1.10
N ASN A 184 7.24 7.82 -0.96
CA ASN A 184 6.66 7.15 0.20
C ASN A 184 6.75 5.62 0.03
N TYR A 185 7.98 5.10 0.10
CA TYR A 185 8.26 3.67 -0.12
C TYR A 185 7.57 2.76 0.90
N LEU A 186 7.42 3.21 2.16
CA LEU A 186 6.74 2.43 3.20
C LEU A 186 5.25 2.29 2.90
N GLY A 187 4.58 3.40 2.58
CA GLY A 187 3.17 3.38 2.18
C GLY A 187 2.95 2.53 0.93
N SER A 188 3.84 2.67 -0.07
CA SER A 188 3.81 1.84 -1.29
C SER A 188 3.92 0.34 -0.96
N TYR A 189 4.85 -0.05 -0.10
CA TYR A 189 5.01 -1.43 0.35
C TYR A 189 3.79 -1.96 1.11
N GLN A 190 3.15 -1.14 1.96
CA GLN A 190 1.93 -1.52 2.67
C GLN A 190 0.76 -1.80 1.70
N GLN A 191 0.62 -1.01 0.65
CA GLN A 191 -0.40 -1.25 -0.39
C GLN A 191 -0.12 -2.54 -1.16
N LEU A 192 1.14 -2.83 -1.50
CA LEU A 192 1.50 -4.11 -2.12
C LEU A 192 1.26 -5.29 -1.19
N GLN A 193 1.49 -5.15 0.12
CA GLN A 193 1.11 -6.17 1.09
C GLN A 193 -0.40 -6.40 1.14
N ALA A 194 -1.22 -5.37 0.91
CA ALA A 194 -2.66 -5.52 0.79
C ALA A 194 -3.03 -6.34 -0.46
N VAL A 195 -2.37 -6.10 -1.61
CA VAL A 195 -2.51 -6.94 -2.81
C VAL A 195 -2.20 -8.40 -2.49
N MET A 196 -1.10 -8.66 -1.79
CA MET A 196 -0.67 -10.02 -1.41
C MET A 196 -1.64 -10.75 -0.47
N ARG A 197 -2.59 -10.05 0.16
CA ARG A 197 -3.61 -10.64 1.04
C ARG A 197 -4.90 -10.97 0.29
N LEU A 198 -5.05 -10.54 -0.96
CA LEU A 198 -6.22 -10.84 -1.78
C LEU A 198 -6.21 -12.33 -2.19
N PRO A 199 -7.38 -12.96 -2.36
CA PRO A 199 -7.48 -14.40 -2.66
C PRO A 199 -6.95 -14.77 -4.06
N LEU A 200 -6.90 -13.80 -4.98
CA LEU A 200 -6.40 -13.95 -6.33
C LEU A 200 -5.35 -12.84 -6.54
N VAL A 201 -4.08 -13.21 -6.40
CA VAL A 201 -2.96 -12.29 -6.62
C VAL A 201 -2.43 -12.53 -8.03
N SER A 202 -2.45 -11.50 -8.87
CA SER A 202 -1.76 -11.61 -10.15
C SER A 202 -0.24 -11.60 -9.95
N ASP A 203 0.51 -12.19 -10.89
CA ASP A 203 1.98 -12.12 -10.88
C ASP A 203 2.50 -10.67 -10.84
N ARG A 204 1.69 -9.70 -11.27
CA ARG A 204 2.05 -8.27 -11.23
C ARG A 204 2.30 -7.79 -9.81
N GLY A 205 1.49 -8.22 -8.83
CA GLY A 205 1.69 -7.87 -7.42
C GLY A 205 3.02 -8.40 -6.88
N HIS A 206 3.34 -9.66 -7.20
CA HIS A 206 4.61 -10.30 -6.85
C HIS A 206 5.83 -9.61 -7.51
N ILE A 207 5.72 -9.23 -8.78
CA ILE A 207 6.78 -8.51 -9.49
C ILE A 207 6.99 -7.12 -8.88
N ALA A 208 5.90 -6.39 -8.61
CA ALA A 208 5.96 -5.04 -8.05
C ALA A 208 6.57 -5.02 -6.64
N ILE A 209 6.17 -5.96 -5.75
CA ILE A 209 6.74 -6.02 -4.40
C ILE A 209 8.23 -6.35 -4.41
N ASN A 210 8.69 -7.22 -5.30
CA ASN A 210 10.10 -7.56 -5.43
C ASN A 210 10.93 -6.40 -6.02
N LYS A 211 10.33 -5.53 -6.83
CA LYS A 211 10.98 -4.30 -7.32
C LYS A 211 11.16 -3.24 -6.23
N ILE A 212 10.23 -3.15 -5.29
CA ILE A 212 10.22 -2.12 -4.23
C ILE A 212 11.06 -2.51 -3.01
N LYS A 213 11.09 -3.80 -2.65
CA LYS A 213 11.82 -4.32 -1.48
C LYS A 213 13.27 -3.80 -1.37
N PRO A 214 14.13 -3.86 -2.40
CA PRO A 214 15.51 -3.37 -2.29
C PRO A 214 15.61 -1.87 -2.03
N ARG A 215 14.71 -1.06 -2.62
CA ARG A 215 14.68 0.39 -2.41
C ARG A 215 14.24 0.76 -1.00
N LEU A 216 13.21 0.06 -0.49
CA LEU A 216 12.79 0.22 0.90
C LEU A 216 13.88 -0.24 1.87
N ALA A 217 14.56 -1.35 1.57
CA ALA A 217 15.68 -1.84 2.36
C ALA A 217 16.82 -0.80 2.43
N ALA A 218 17.18 -0.18 1.30
CA ALA A 218 18.17 0.90 1.26
C ALA A 218 17.75 2.13 2.07
N LEU A 219 16.46 2.50 2.06
CA LEU A 219 15.94 3.57 2.92
C LEU A 219 16.07 3.20 4.41
N MET A 220 15.65 2.00 4.80
CA MET A 220 15.76 1.51 6.17
C MET A 220 17.22 1.46 6.64
N HIS A 221 18.15 1.08 5.75
CA HIS A 221 19.58 1.12 6.02
C HIS A 221 20.10 2.54 6.23
N LYS A 222 19.64 3.51 5.44
CA LYS A 222 19.97 4.93 5.63
C LYS A 222 19.48 5.43 6.98
N GLN A 223 18.22 5.13 7.34
CA GLN A 223 17.66 5.46 8.65
C GLN A 223 18.46 4.82 9.79
N ALA A 224 18.91 3.57 9.62
CA ALA A 224 19.76 2.90 10.60
C ALA A 224 21.08 3.65 10.82
N LYS A 225 21.73 4.12 9.75
CA LYS A 225 22.97 4.91 9.83
C LYS A 225 22.73 6.27 10.51
N GLU A 226 21.62 6.94 10.20
CA GLU A 226 21.23 8.21 10.82
C GLU A 226 20.99 8.04 12.32
N ALA A 227 20.23 7.02 12.72
CA ALA A 227 19.99 6.68 14.13
C ALA A 227 21.29 6.32 14.87
N GLN A 228 22.21 5.61 14.18
CA GLN A 228 23.52 5.32 14.74
C GLN A 228 24.36 6.59 14.96
N PHE A 229 24.26 7.57 14.06
CA PHE A 229 24.92 8.87 14.21
C PHE A 229 24.37 9.65 15.41
N THR A 230 23.05 9.62 15.64
CA THR A 230 22.42 10.25 16.81
C THR A 230 22.55 9.45 18.11
N ARG A 231 23.27 8.31 18.08
CA ARG A 231 23.44 7.36 19.19
C ARG A 231 22.13 6.72 19.68
N ASP A 232 21.10 6.69 18.84
CA ASP A 232 19.90 5.88 19.07
C ASP A 232 20.13 4.48 18.51
N TYR A 233 20.89 3.67 19.26
CA TYR A 233 21.30 2.35 18.77
C TYR A 233 20.15 1.34 18.69
N PHE A 234 19.07 1.54 19.45
CA PHE A 234 17.89 0.68 19.38
C PHE A 234 17.11 0.93 18.08
N ALA A 235 16.86 2.19 17.74
CA ALA A 235 16.26 2.55 16.44
C ALA A 235 17.16 2.09 15.28
N ALA A 236 18.49 2.24 15.42
CA ALA A 236 19.44 1.76 14.42
C ALA A 236 19.38 0.24 14.22
N GLU A 237 19.33 -0.54 15.30
CA GLU A 237 19.20 -1.99 15.23
C GLU A 237 17.89 -2.40 14.53
N THR A 238 16.79 -1.76 14.91
CA THR A 238 15.44 -2.05 14.40
C THR A 238 15.38 -1.80 12.89
N ALA A 239 15.84 -0.63 12.45
CA ALA A 239 15.88 -0.27 11.03
C ALA A 239 16.83 -1.17 10.23
N ALA A 240 18.01 -1.53 10.77
CA ALA A 240 18.94 -2.44 10.10
C ALA A 240 18.37 -3.86 9.95
N ARG A 241 17.65 -4.36 10.97
CA ARG A 241 16.98 -5.66 10.92
C ARG A 241 15.88 -5.67 9.86
N GLU A 242 15.11 -4.58 9.77
CA GLU A 242 14.07 -4.44 8.75
C GLU A 242 14.67 -4.36 7.34
N ALA A 243 15.79 -3.67 7.15
CA ALA A 243 16.53 -3.67 5.89
C ALA A 243 16.93 -5.09 5.45
N ILE A 244 17.48 -5.91 6.36
CA ILE A 244 17.84 -7.31 6.10
C ILE A 244 16.61 -8.16 5.78
N ARG A 245 15.48 -7.94 6.47
CA ARG A 245 14.22 -8.66 6.22
C ARG A 245 13.70 -8.40 4.80
N LEU A 246 13.83 -7.17 4.33
CA LEU A 246 13.35 -6.73 3.02
C LEU A 246 14.28 -7.18 1.89
N ASP A 247 15.59 -7.09 2.10
CA ASP A 247 16.63 -7.53 1.18
C ASP A 247 17.81 -8.17 1.94
N PRO A 248 17.92 -9.51 1.98
CA PRO A 248 18.88 -10.21 2.83
C PRO A 248 20.31 -10.24 2.26
N ASN A 249 20.52 -9.82 1.02
CA ASN A 249 21.78 -10.00 0.31
C ASN A 249 22.87 -8.97 0.65
N PRO A 250 22.58 -7.71 1.02
CA PRO A 250 23.63 -6.73 1.28
C PRO A 250 24.36 -6.96 2.61
N ILE A 251 25.63 -7.37 2.51
CA ILE A 251 26.56 -7.54 3.66
C ILE A 251 26.64 -6.24 4.51
N GLU A 252 26.48 -5.08 3.88
CA GLU A 252 26.47 -3.79 4.57
C GLU A 252 25.37 -3.65 5.63
N TYR A 253 24.20 -4.24 5.40
CA TYR A 253 23.09 -4.19 6.35
C TYR A 253 23.44 -4.99 7.61
N VAL A 254 24.05 -6.16 7.41
CA VAL A 254 24.54 -7.02 8.50
C VAL A 254 25.64 -6.32 9.31
N HIS A 255 26.57 -5.62 8.65
CA HIS A 255 27.57 -4.81 9.36
C HIS A 255 26.96 -3.69 10.20
N THR A 256 25.95 -3.00 9.66
CA THR A 256 25.26 -1.92 10.36
C THR A 256 24.50 -2.47 11.57
N LEU A 257 23.79 -3.60 11.42
CA LEU A 257 23.13 -4.29 12.51
C LEU A 257 24.12 -4.70 13.62
N ASN A 258 25.24 -5.32 13.25
CA ASN A 258 26.24 -5.76 14.22
C ASN A 258 26.88 -4.58 14.94
N SER A 259 27.16 -3.48 14.24
CA SER A 259 27.69 -2.25 14.82
C SER A 259 26.71 -1.63 15.80
N ALA A 260 25.43 -1.51 15.43
CA ALA A 260 24.37 -1.01 16.29
C ALA A 260 24.26 -1.84 17.58
N ARG A 261 24.23 -3.17 17.47
CA ARG A 261 24.18 -4.08 18.63
C ARG A 261 25.40 -3.95 19.55
N GLN A 262 26.60 -3.90 18.98
CA GLN A 262 27.82 -3.74 19.77
C GLN A 262 27.83 -2.43 20.54
N ASN A 263 27.43 -1.33 19.89
CA ASN A 263 27.39 -0.02 20.52
C ASN A 263 26.27 0.08 21.56
N MET A 264 25.09 -0.48 21.29
CA MET A 264 24.00 -0.60 22.25
C MET A 264 24.44 -1.37 23.49
N ASN A 265 25.07 -2.54 23.33
CA ASN A 265 25.57 -3.33 24.45
C ASN A 265 26.61 -2.57 25.28
N ARG A 266 27.54 -1.86 24.64
CA ARG A 266 28.54 -1.02 25.33
C ARG A 266 27.87 0.11 26.10
N GLU A 267 26.91 0.80 25.50
CA GLU A 267 26.19 1.90 26.16
C GLU A 267 25.33 1.39 27.31
N MET A 268 24.57 0.31 27.10
CA MET A 268 23.80 -0.38 28.13
C MET A 268 24.68 -0.77 29.31
N GLN A 269 25.82 -1.41 29.05
CA GLN A 269 26.76 -1.80 30.11
C GLN A 269 27.29 -0.58 30.86
N ALA A 270 27.70 0.48 30.15
CA ALA A 270 28.23 1.70 30.77
C ALA A 270 27.17 2.44 31.61
N ARG A 271 25.93 2.51 31.14
CA ARG A 271 24.81 3.13 31.87
C ARG A 271 24.36 2.28 33.04
N PHE A 272 24.27 0.97 32.87
CA PHE A 272 23.96 0.06 33.98
C PHE A 272 24.98 0.16 35.10
N GLN A 273 26.29 0.21 34.79
CA GLN A 273 27.33 0.39 35.80
C GLN A 273 27.20 1.72 36.56
N ARG A 274 26.82 2.81 35.86
CA ARG A 274 26.55 4.11 36.50
C ARG A 274 25.27 4.11 37.33
N ALA A 275 24.24 3.41 36.87
CA ALA A 275 22.97 3.26 37.57
C ALA A 275 23.04 2.32 38.78
N LEU A 276 24.02 1.41 38.83
CA LEU A 276 24.11 0.34 39.83
C LEU A 276 23.99 0.83 41.29
N PRO A 277 24.66 1.93 41.72
CA PRO A 277 24.51 2.43 43.09
C PRO A 277 23.08 2.94 43.37
N ALA A 278 22.48 3.65 42.41
CA ALA A 278 21.11 4.15 42.51
C ALA A 278 20.10 3.00 42.56
N ILE A 279 20.26 1.99 41.69
CA ILE A 279 19.46 0.76 41.70
C ILE A 279 19.57 0.07 43.06
N LYS A 280 20.79 -0.14 43.58
CA LYS A 280 20.99 -0.82 44.86
C LYS A 280 20.29 -0.10 46.01
N ASN A 281 20.43 1.22 46.10
CA ASN A 281 19.81 2.01 47.15
C ASN A 281 18.29 2.01 47.03
N ALA A 282 17.76 2.21 45.82
CA ALA A 282 16.32 2.18 45.56
C ALA A 282 15.71 0.81 45.92
N MET A 283 16.36 -0.30 45.53
CA MET A 283 15.89 -1.65 45.84
C MET A 283 15.86 -1.93 47.35
N LEU A 284 16.86 -1.46 48.10
CA LEU A 284 16.88 -1.58 49.56
C LEU A 284 15.73 -0.78 50.19
N ASN A 285 15.52 0.47 49.76
CA ASN A 285 14.48 1.33 50.30
C ASN A 285 13.06 0.83 49.94
N MET A 286 12.85 0.40 48.69
CA MET A 286 11.58 -0.17 48.24
C MET A 286 11.28 -1.49 48.96
N ARG A 287 12.29 -2.34 49.18
CA ARG A 287 12.13 -3.56 49.97
C ARG A 287 11.72 -3.23 51.40
N TYR A 288 12.39 -2.28 52.05
CA TYR A 288 12.03 -1.85 53.39
C TYR A 288 10.59 -1.32 53.45
N ALA A 289 10.20 -0.48 52.49
CA ALA A 289 8.84 0.05 52.38
C ALA A 289 7.81 -1.07 52.22
N LEU A 290 8.10 -2.11 51.43
CA LEU A 290 7.26 -3.30 51.31
C LEU A 290 7.20 -4.10 52.61
N GLU A 291 8.31 -4.26 53.35
CA GLU A 291 8.36 -5.01 54.62
C GLU A 291 7.51 -4.36 55.72
N ILE A 292 7.30 -3.03 55.67
CA ILE A 292 6.45 -2.29 56.61
C ILE A 292 5.09 -1.86 56.01
N GLU A 293 4.79 -2.29 54.79
CA GLU A 293 3.57 -1.94 54.04
C GLU A 293 3.35 -0.40 53.85
N ASP A 294 4.44 0.38 53.77
CA ASP A 294 4.40 1.83 53.51
C ASP A 294 4.38 2.11 51.98
N TYR A 295 3.20 1.98 51.38
CA TYR A 295 3.01 2.22 49.94
C TYR A 295 3.33 3.67 49.49
N PRO A 296 3.02 4.73 50.26
CA PRO A 296 3.47 6.09 49.94
C PRO A 296 5.00 6.21 49.84
N MET A 297 5.74 5.59 50.77
CA MET A 297 7.20 5.53 50.71
C MET A 297 7.67 4.72 49.50
N LEU A 298 7.05 3.56 49.22
CA LEU A 298 7.34 2.74 48.05
C LEU A 298 7.20 3.54 46.75
N ASN A 299 6.08 4.26 46.57
CA ASN A 299 5.84 5.09 45.39
C ASN A 299 6.88 6.21 45.26
N ARG A 300 7.23 6.87 46.36
CA ARG A 300 8.24 7.94 46.37
C ARG A 300 9.61 7.42 45.92
N GLU A 301 10.03 6.28 46.46
CA GLU A 301 11.32 5.66 46.10
C GLU A 301 11.31 5.13 44.67
N TYR A 302 10.19 4.57 44.19
CA TYR A 302 10.03 4.17 42.80
C TYR A 302 10.07 5.36 41.82
N MET A 303 9.40 6.48 42.14
CA MET A 303 9.45 7.69 41.32
C MET A 303 10.86 8.32 41.31
N ARG A 304 11.53 8.33 42.46
CA ARG A 304 12.94 8.75 42.55
C ARG A 304 13.83 7.84 41.70
N PHE A 305 13.61 6.53 41.78
CA PHE A 305 14.30 5.54 40.97
C PHE A 305 14.06 5.74 39.47
N LYS A 306 12.85 6.11 39.03
CA LYS A 306 12.54 6.49 37.65
C LYS A 306 13.12 7.85 37.22
N SER A 307 13.34 8.77 38.15
CA SER A 307 13.78 10.13 37.83
C SER A 307 15.28 10.25 37.54
N ASP A 308 16.10 9.31 38.01
CA ASP A 308 17.54 9.29 37.69
C ASP A 308 17.74 8.94 36.20
N ARG A 309 18.64 9.68 35.52
CA ARG A 309 18.79 9.60 34.06
C ARG A 309 19.24 8.22 33.59
N ASP A 310 20.16 7.58 34.32
CA ASP A 310 20.73 6.31 33.89
C ASP A 310 19.79 5.15 34.27
N THR A 311 19.10 5.23 35.41
CA THR A 311 18.05 4.27 35.76
C THR A 311 16.83 4.39 34.84
N ALA A 312 16.36 5.60 34.51
CA ALA A 312 15.27 5.84 33.58
C ALA A 312 15.55 5.19 32.22
N PHE A 313 16.77 5.36 31.71
CA PHE A 313 17.20 4.74 30.46
C PHE A 313 17.14 3.22 30.53
N VAL A 314 17.58 2.60 31.62
CA VAL A 314 17.56 1.14 31.77
C VAL A 314 16.14 0.59 31.99
N LEU A 315 15.25 1.41 32.58
CA LEU A 315 13.85 1.06 32.85
C LEU A 315 12.91 1.29 31.65
N ASP A 316 13.36 2.06 30.65
CA ASP A 316 12.66 2.31 29.39
C ASP A 316 12.23 0.99 28.74
N GLU A 317 11.05 0.97 28.12
CA GLU A 317 10.45 -0.25 27.56
C GLU A 317 11.38 -0.99 26.59
N ASN A 318 12.20 -0.26 25.83
CA ASN A 318 13.10 -0.83 24.85
C ASN A 318 14.36 -1.46 25.48
N HIS A 319 14.75 -1.02 26.68
CA HIS A 319 16.00 -1.39 27.34
C HIS A 319 15.79 -2.31 28.55
N ARG A 320 14.57 -2.34 29.09
CA ARG A 320 14.17 -3.16 30.22
C ARG A 320 14.49 -4.67 30.04
N PRO A 321 14.38 -5.29 28.85
CA PRO A 321 14.75 -6.70 28.65
C PRO A 321 16.23 -7.02 28.89
N TYR A 322 17.10 -6.00 28.93
CA TYR A 322 18.53 -6.17 29.17
C TYR A 322 18.90 -6.16 30.67
N LEU A 323 17.93 -5.89 31.55
CA LEU A 323 18.13 -6.02 32.99
C LEU A 323 18.35 -7.49 33.39
N PRO A 324 19.16 -7.74 34.44
CA PRO A 324 19.17 -9.05 35.07
C PRO A 324 17.74 -9.48 35.44
N ARG A 325 17.36 -10.72 35.11
CA ARG A 325 15.99 -11.22 35.26
C ARG A 325 15.40 -10.98 36.66
N GLN A 326 16.21 -11.10 37.71
CA GLN A 326 15.78 -10.84 39.09
C GLN A 326 15.39 -9.38 39.32
N MET A 327 16.17 -8.42 38.79
CA MET A 327 15.86 -6.99 38.89
C MET A 327 14.59 -6.65 38.11
N TYR A 328 14.45 -7.22 36.91
CA TYR A 328 13.25 -7.07 36.09
C TYR A 328 11.99 -7.49 36.88
N THR A 329 12.00 -8.69 37.48
CA THR A 329 10.86 -9.20 38.25
C THR A 329 10.53 -8.33 39.47
N VAL A 330 11.54 -7.83 40.17
CA VAL A 330 11.30 -6.95 41.34
C VAL A 330 10.66 -5.63 40.91
N VAL A 331 11.17 -5.00 39.85
CA VAL A 331 10.57 -3.76 39.30
C VAL A 331 9.13 -4.00 38.89
N GLU A 332 8.86 -5.08 38.15
CA GLU A 332 7.51 -5.42 37.70
C GLU A 332 6.56 -5.68 38.88
N GLN A 333 7.06 -6.33 39.95
CA GLN A 333 6.27 -6.58 41.14
C GLN A 333 5.96 -5.29 41.91
N VAL A 334 6.93 -4.38 42.06
CA VAL A 334 6.70 -3.05 42.65
C VAL A 334 5.66 -2.27 41.84
N GLU A 335 5.77 -2.27 40.51
CA GLU A 335 4.82 -1.61 39.61
C GLU A 335 3.40 -2.18 39.79
N LYS A 336 3.26 -3.50 39.81
CA LYS A 336 1.97 -4.17 40.04
C LYS A 336 1.38 -3.86 41.41
N THR A 337 2.19 -3.87 42.46
CA THR A 337 1.74 -3.54 43.82
C THR A 337 1.27 -2.10 43.89
N LEU A 338 2.03 -1.14 43.35
CA LEU A 338 1.63 0.27 43.33
C LEU A 338 0.34 0.50 42.52
N GLN A 339 0.18 -0.17 41.38
CA GLN A 339 -1.07 -0.09 40.60
C GLN A 339 -2.26 -0.68 41.36
N ALA A 340 -2.08 -1.79 42.08
CA ALA A 340 -3.13 -2.40 42.90
C ALA A 340 -3.60 -1.47 44.03
N GLU A 341 -2.69 -0.66 44.57
CA GLU A 341 -2.96 0.37 45.58
C GLU A 341 -3.46 1.70 44.98
N GLY A 342 -3.72 1.75 43.66
CA GLY A 342 -4.32 2.90 42.98
C GLY A 342 -3.36 4.01 42.56
N TYR A 343 -2.05 3.78 42.61
CA TYR A 343 -1.06 4.75 42.11
C TYR A 343 -0.97 4.73 40.58
N GLN A 344 -0.83 5.92 39.97
CA GLN A 344 -0.51 6.09 38.55
C GLN A 344 1.01 6.15 38.40
N LEU A 345 1.57 5.32 37.51
CA LEU A 345 3.02 5.08 37.36
C LEU A 345 3.66 5.70 36.12
#